data_AF-A0A1V9V048-F1
#
_entry.id   AF-A0A1V9V048-F1
#
_cell.length_a   1.000
_cell.length_b   1.000
_cell.length_c   1.000
_cell.angle_alpha   90.00
_cell.angle_beta   90.00
_cell.angle_gamma   90.00
#
_symmetry.space_group_name_H-M   'P 1'
#
loop_
_entity.id
_entity.type
_entity.pdbx_description
1 polymer ?
#
loop_
_entity_poly.entity_id
_entity_poly.type
_entity_poly.pdbx_seq_one_letter_code
_entity_poly.pdbx_strand_id
1 'polypeptide(L)'
;MRTLNRLLLVSLAAACPLVVAAADDEAPSPEPDVTIRKDGDNFIQEYKANGFVYAVKITPKYGKPYYLVRADGTSGQFIRSDQPDMLIPQWVLFSW
;
A
#
# COMPACT_ATOMS: atom_id res chain seq x y z
N MET A 1 60.16 -3.15 35.40
CA MET A 1 58.86 -2.46 35.65
C MET A 1 58.44 -1.58 34.46
N ARG A 2 58.20 -2.12 33.25
CA ARG A 2 57.67 -1.30 32.12
C ARG A 2 56.77 -2.08 31.13
N THR A 3 56.45 -3.33 31.42
CA THR A 3 55.60 -4.19 30.57
C THR A 3 54.11 -4.08 30.90
N LEU A 4 53.74 -3.37 31.97
CA LEU A 4 52.36 -3.23 32.42
C LEU A 4 51.50 -2.31 31.52
N ASN A 5 52.12 -1.41 30.76
CA ASN A 5 51.41 -0.37 30.00
C ASN A 5 51.03 -0.74 28.56
N ARG A 6 51.39 -1.95 28.08
CA ARG A 6 51.05 -2.40 26.73
C ARG A 6 49.80 -3.28 26.67
N LEU A 7 49.35 -3.78 27.81
CA LEU A 7 48.15 -4.63 27.91
C LEU A 7 46.87 -3.83 28.21
N LEU A 8 46.99 -2.53 28.53
CA LEU A 8 45.85 -1.66 28.87
C LEU A 8 45.19 -0.98 27.67
N LEU A 9 45.81 -0.99 26.48
CA LEU A 9 45.22 -0.40 25.27
C LEU A 9 44.47 -1.41 24.40
N VAL A 10 44.63 -2.71 24.64
CA VAL A 10 43.90 -3.77 23.90
C VAL A 10 42.54 -4.08 24.56
N SER A 11 42.35 -3.78 25.84
CA SER A 11 41.08 -4.02 26.55
C SER A 11 40.02 -2.95 26.30
N LEU A 12 40.37 -1.77 25.78
CA LEU A 12 39.38 -0.72 25.49
C LEU A 12 38.62 -0.95 24.16
N ALA A 13 39.02 -1.95 23.36
CA ALA A 13 38.35 -2.31 22.11
C ALA A 13 37.21 -3.34 22.27
N ALA A 14 36.92 -3.82 23.49
CA ALA A 14 36.02 -4.96 23.71
C ALA A 14 34.66 -4.60 24.36
N ALA A 15 34.28 -3.33 24.44
CA ALA A 15 33.06 -2.91 25.14
C ALA A 15 32.19 -1.93 24.35
N CYS A 16 32.13 -2.04 23.02
CA CYS A 16 30.98 -1.55 22.28
C CYS A 16 30.13 -2.76 21.92
N PRO A 17 28.94 -2.95 22.49
CA PRO A 17 28.03 -3.91 21.91
C PRO A 17 27.76 -3.42 20.49
N LEU A 18 27.88 -4.33 19.53
CA LEU A 18 27.35 -4.16 18.18
C LEU A 18 25.85 -3.95 18.33
N VAL A 19 25.42 -2.70 18.52
CA VAL A 19 24.03 -2.30 18.35
C VAL A 19 23.83 -2.30 16.84
N VAL A 20 23.59 -3.49 16.30
CA VAL A 20 22.94 -3.64 15.00
C VAL A 20 21.51 -3.20 15.27
N ALA A 21 21.26 -1.90 15.12
CA ALA A 21 19.90 -1.42 14.96
C ALA A 21 19.40 -2.07 13.67
N ALA A 22 18.63 -3.15 13.80
CA ALA A 22 17.70 -3.54 12.75
C ALA A 22 16.77 -2.34 12.59
N ALA A 23 17.07 -1.48 11.60
CA ALA A 23 16.12 -0.52 11.13
C ALA A 23 15.01 -1.37 10.50
N ASP A 24 13.95 -1.60 11.28
CA ASP A 24 12.64 -1.86 10.71
C ASP A 24 12.35 -0.64 9.82
N ASP A 25 12.59 -0.78 8.52
CA ASP A 25 12.13 0.14 7.49
C ASP A 25 10.61 -0.01 7.32
N GLU A 26 9.89 -0.08 8.44
CA GLU A 26 8.45 -0.01 8.49
C GLU A 26 8.09 1.47 8.56
N ALA A 27 8.52 2.22 7.53
CA ALA A 27 7.87 3.46 7.21
C ALA A 27 6.37 3.13 7.10
N PRO A 28 5.47 3.78 7.84
CA PRO A 28 4.05 3.52 7.71
C PRO A 28 3.67 3.83 6.27
N SER A 29 3.56 2.78 5.45
CA SER A 29 2.90 2.90 4.16
C SER A 29 1.50 3.40 4.51
N PRO A 30 1.04 4.54 3.95
CA PRO A 30 -0.27 5.06 4.28
C PRO A 30 -1.28 3.96 3.98
N GLU A 31 -1.89 3.41 5.04
CA GLU A 31 -2.93 2.41 4.89
C GLU A 31 -4.03 3.03 4.03
N PRO A 32 -4.43 2.39 2.92
CA PRO A 32 -5.47 2.94 2.08
C PRO A 32 -6.77 2.97 2.88
N ASP A 33 -7.44 4.12 2.88
CA ASP A 33 -8.79 4.24 3.45
C ASP A 33 -9.76 3.46 2.55
N VAL A 34 -10.45 2.48 3.14
CA VAL A 34 -11.40 1.61 2.44
C VAL A 34 -12.81 1.97 2.88
N THR A 35 -13.56 2.63 1.99
CA THR A 35 -14.98 2.87 2.21
C THR A 35 -15.80 1.72 1.64
N ILE A 36 -16.58 1.06 2.48
CA ILE A 36 -17.45 -0.05 2.08
C ILE A 36 -18.90 0.43 2.02
N ARG A 37 -19.58 0.14 0.91
CA ARG A 37 -20.99 0.47 0.71
C ARG A 37 -21.73 -0.69 0.07
N LYS A 38 -22.99 -0.85 0.45
CA LYS A 38 -23.94 -1.69 -0.27
C LYS A 38 -24.81 -0.80 -1.14
N ASP A 39 -24.92 -1.13 -2.42
CA ASP A 39 -25.77 -0.40 -3.36
C ASP A 39 -26.68 -1.40 -4.09
N GLY A 40 -27.97 -1.37 -3.73
CA GLY A 40 -28.92 -2.42 -4.06
C GLY A 40 -28.44 -3.80 -3.62
N ASP A 41 -28.18 -4.66 -4.60
CA ASP A 41 -27.71 -6.03 -4.44
C ASP A 41 -26.17 -6.16 -4.57
N ASN A 42 -25.47 -5.08 -4.93
CA ASN A 42 -24.04 -5.06 -5.16
C ASN A 42 -23.29 -4.59 -3.90
N PHE A 43 -22.07 -5.09 -3.74
CA PHE A 43 -21.16 -4.67 -2.68
C PHE A 43 -19.96 -3.94 -3.29
N ILE A 44 -19.75 -2.71 -2.85
CA ILE A 44 -18.77 -1.78 -3.43
C ILE A 44 -17.75 -1.42 -2.36
N GLN A 45 -16.47 -1.56 -2.70
CA GLN A 45 -15.35 -1.14 -1.85
C GLN A 45 -14.51 -0.11 -2.60
N GLU A 46 -14.49 1.12 -2.12
CA GLU A 46 -13.68 2.21 -2.65
C GLU A 46 -12.36 2.27 -1.88
N TYR A 47 -11.24 2.22 -2.59
CA TYR A 47 -9.90 2.33 -2.02
C TYR A 47 -9.34 3.72 -2.30
N LYS A 48 -9.02 4.44 -1.23
CA LYS A 48 -8.51 5.80 -1.25
C LYS A 48 -7.09 5.83 -0.71
N ALA A 49 -6.21 6.54 -1.42
CA ALA A 49 -4.86 6.84 -0.95
C ALA A 49 -4.60 8.33 -1.16
N ASN A 50 -4.04 9.01 -0.16
CA ASN A 50 -3.73 10.44 -0.22
C ASN A 50 -4.93 11.32 -0.65
N GLY A 51 -6.15 10.95 -0.28
CA GLY A 51 -7.39 11.67 -0.64
C GLY A 51 -7.96 11.34 -2.03
N PHE A 52 -7.33 10.46 -2.81
CA PHE A 52 -7.79 10.07 -4.14
C PHE A 52 -8.26 8.61 -4.19
N VAL A 53 -9.42 8.35 -4.80
CA VAL A 53 -9.89 6.99 -5.11
C VAL A 53 -9.06 6.44 -6.28
N TYR A 54 -8.23 5.44 -6.00
CA TYR A 54 -7.38 4.82 -7.02
C TYR A 54 -7.96 3.49 -7.55
N ALA A 55 -8.76 2.81 -6.73
CA ALA A 55 -9.43 1.57 -7.13
C ALA A 55 -10.82 1.45 -6.51
N VAL A 56 -11.71 0.78 -7.22
CA VAL A 56 -13.03 0.38 -6.73
C VAL A 56 -13.24 -1.10 -7.03
N LYS A 57 -13.49 -1.89 -5.99
CA LYS A 57 -13.91 -3.29 -6.16
C LYS A 57 -15.42 -3.37 -6.14
N ILE A 58 -15.97 -3.95 -7.20
CA ILE A 58 -17.40 -4.24 -7.30
C ILE A 58 -17.58 -5.74 -7.18
N THR A 59 -18.39 -6.15 -6.21
CA THR A 59 -18.85 -7.53 -6.03
C THR A 59 -20.34 -7.57 -6.38
N PRO A 60 -20.68 -7.93 -7.63
CA PRO A 60 -22.08 -8.01 -8.04
C PRO A 60 -22.75 -9.24 -7.44
N LYS A 61 -24.09 -9.21 -7.29
CA LYS A 61 -24.86 -10.38 -6.85
C LYS A 61 -24.75 -11.57 -7.81
N TYR A 62 -24.63 -11.27 -9.10
CA TYR A 62 -24.45 -12.25 -10.16
C TYR A 62 -23.18 -11.91 -10.94
N GLY A 63 -22.27 -12.87 -11.05
CA GLY A 63 -21.01 -12.70 -11.76
C GLY A 63 -19.80 -12.63 -10.83
N LYS A 64 -18.63 -12.39 -11.43
CA LYS A 64 -17.36 -12.34 -10.70
C LYS A 64 -17.09 -10.93 -10.21
N PRO A 65 -16.50 -10.75 -9.01
CA PRO A 65 -16.00 -9.45 -8.59
C PRO A 65 -14.96 -8.93 -9.58
N TYR A 66 -14.96 -7.62 -9.81
CA TYR A 66 -13.99 -6.95 -10.68
C TYR A 66 -13.51 -5.65 -10.04
N TYR A 67 -12.32 -5.22 -10.45
CA TYR A 67 -11.70 -3.99 -10.00
C TYR A 67 -11.70 -2.97 -11.11
N LEU A 68 -12.14 -1.77 -10.77
CA LEU A 68 -12.00 -0.57 -11.58
C LEU A 68 -10.81 0.20 -11.04
N VAL A 69 -9.75 0.31 -11.83
CA VAL A 69 -8.51 1.00 -11.46
C VAL A 69 -8.43 2.27 -12.29
N ARG A 70 -8.05 3.38 -11.66
CA ARG A 70 -7.89 4.64 -12.38
C ARG A 70 -6.76 4.50 -13.43
N ALA A 71 -7.04 4.88 -14.67
CA ALA A 71 -6.12 4.73 -15.79
C ALA A 71 -4.88 5.63 -15.66
N ASP A 72 -5.11 6.87 -15.25
CA ASP A 72 -4.13 7.93 -15.08
C ASP A 72 -4.50 8.71 -13.83
N GLY A 73 -3.53 9.04 -12.96
CA GLY A 73 -3.80 9.63 -11.64
C GLY A 73 -4.64 10.92 -11.65
N THR A 74 -4.84 11.55 -12.82
CA THR A 74 -5.51 12.83 -13.01
C THR A 74 -6.89 12.73 -13.64
N SER A 75 -7.15 11.83 -14.60
CA SER A 75 -8.47 11.74 -15.20
C SER A 75 -9.43 10.85 -14.40
N GLY A 76 -10.73 11.12 -14.53
CA GLY A 76 -11.78 10.28 -13.94
C GLY A 76 -12.05 9.00 -14.73
N GLN A 77 -11.12 8.55 -15.58
CA GLN A 77 -11.25 7.33 -16.37
C GLN A 77 -10.83 6.12 -15.54
N PHE A 78 -11.69 5.10 -15.53
CA PHE A 78 -11.40 3.83 -14.88
C PHE A 78 -11.33 2.73 -15.93
N ILE A 79 -10.41 1.80 -15.72
CA ILE A 79 -10.19 0.63 -16.54
C ILE A 79 -10.45 -0.60 -15.68
N ARG A 80 -11.02 -1.65 -16.28
CA ARG A 80 -11.15 -2.93 -15.60
C ARG A 80 -9.80 -3.63 -15.51
N SER A 81 -9.42 -4.01 -14.31
CA SER A 81 -8.16 -4.72 -14.06
C SER A 81 -8.09 -6.06 -14.82
N ASP A 82 -9.22 -6.75 -14.99
CA ASP A 82 -9.31 -8.02 -15.71
C ASP A 82 -9.46 -7.87 -17.24
N GLN A 83 -9.82 -6.67 -17.71
CA GLN A 83 -10.01 -6.34 -19.13
C GLN A 83 -9.42 -4.94 -19.41
N PRO A 84 -8.08 -4.81 -19.42
CA PRO A 84 -7.42 -3.51 -19.45
C PRO A 84 -7.62 -2.75 -20.77
N ASP A 85 -7.84 -3.48 -21.88
CA ASP A 85 -8.09 -2.87 -23.19
C ASP A 85 -9.52 -2.30 -23.33
N MET A 86 -10.39 -2.55 -22.35
CA MET A 86 -11.78 -2.09 -22.36
C MET A 86 -11.90 -0.75 -21.63
N LEU A 87 -12.15 0.31 -22.38
CA LEU A 87 -12.50 1.62 -21.83
C LEU A 87 -13.94 1.58 -21.31
N ILE A 88 -14.12 1.85 -20.01
CA ILE A 88 -15.44 1.91 -19.39
C ILE A 88 -15.87 3.38 -19.32
N PRO A 89 -16.96 3.75 -20.00
CA PRO A 89 -17.42 5.13 -19.96
C PRO A 89 -17.89 5.51 -18.55
N GLN A 90 -17.66 6.77 -18.17
CA GLN A 90 -17.91 7.24 -16.80
C GLN A 90 -19.36 7.10 -16.35
N TRP A 91 -20.34 7.27 -17.24
CA TRP A 91 -21.75 7.10 -16.88
C TRP A 91 -22.09 5.64 -16.53
N VAL A 92 -21.34 4.65 -17.04
CA VAL A 92 -21.55 3.25 -16.66
C VAL A 92 -21.05 2.98 -15.25
N LEU A 93 -20.01 3.70 -14.82
CA LEU A 93 -19.57 3.66 -13.43
C LEU A 93 -20.63 4.18 -12.48
N PHE A 94 -21.54 5.05 -12.92
CA PHE A 94 -22.64 5.63 -12.13
C PHE A 94 -24.02 5.08 -12.51
N SER A 95 -24.10 4.18 -13.49
CA SER A 95 -25.35 3.53 -13.88
C SER A 95 -25.52 2.28 -13.03
N TRP A 96 -26.36 2.40 -12.02
CA TRP A 96 -26.82 1.31 -11.17
C TRP A 96 -28.32 1.49 -10.92
#